data_AF-A0A7H9VHJ5-F1
#
_entry.id   AF-A0A7H9VHJ5-F1
#
_cell.length_a   1.000
_cell.length_b   1.000
_cell.length_c   1.000
_cell.angle_alpha   90.00
_cell.angle_beta   90.00
_cell.angle_gamma   90.00
#
_symmetry.space_group_name_H-M   'P 1'
#
loop_
_entity.id
_entity.type
_entity.pdbx_description
1 polymer ?
#
loop_
_entity_poly.entity_id
_entity_poly.type
_entity_poly.pdbx_seq_one_letter_code
_entity_poly.pdbx_strand_id
1 'polypeptide(L)' 'VPRRLAEGANVLTGDKKWAGWSPTWMLGRRIWGKRLGIVGMGRIGTAVARRAKAFGLSIHYHNRHRVLPAV' A
#
# COMPACT_ATOMS: atom_id res chain seq x y z
N VAL A 1 1.43 -8.71 0.03
CA VAL A 1 1.93 -7.53 -0.73
C VAL A 1 1.00 -7.27 -1.92
N PRO A 2 0.59 -6.01 -2.22
CA PRO A 2 -0.43 -5.76 -3.23
C PRO A 2 0.01 -6.05 -4.67
N ARG A 3 1.28 -5.83 -5.01
CA ARG A 3 1.82 -6.00 -6.38
C ARG A 3 3.12 -6.80 -6.45
N ARG A 4 3.60 -7.33 -5.33
CA ARG A 4 4.82 -8.16 -5.25
C ARG A 4 6.07 -7.53 -5.90
N LEU A 5 6.14 -6.19 -5.94
CA LEU A 5 7.14 -5.47 -6.75
C LEU A 5 8.59 -5.85 -6.43
N ALA A 6 8.94 -5.95 -5.13
CA ALA A 6 10.29 -6.32 -4.71
C ALA A 6 10.70 -7.73 -5.18
N GLU A 7 9.77 -8.69 -5.07
CA GLU A 7 10.00 -10.06 -5.54
C GLU A 7 10.20 -10.10 -7.05
N GLY A 8 9.42 -9.31 -7.79
CA GLY A 8 9.56 -9.16 -9.24
C GLY A 8 10.89 -8.54 -9.64
N ALA A 9 11.30 -7.47 -8.96
CA ALA A 9 12.60 -6.83 -9.19
C ALA A 9 13.75 -7.82 -8.97
N ASN A 10 13.72 -8.56 -7.85
CA ASN A 10 14.75 -9.56 -7.54
C ASN A 10 14.84 -10.68 -8.58
N VAL A 11 13.71 -11.11 -9.17
CA VAL A 11 13.72 -12.11 -10.25
C VAL A 11 14.36 -11.56 -11.52
N LEU A 12 14.13 -10.28 -11.84
CA LEU A 12 14.66 -9.66 -13.06
C LEU A 12 16.15 -9.30 -12.95
N THR A 13 16.62 -8.96 -11.75
CA THR A 13 18.01 -8.56 -11.51
C THR A 13 18.91 -9.69 -11.01
N GLY A 14 18.34 -10.85 -10.66
CA GLY A 14 19.09 -12.00 -10.17
C GLY A 14 19.63 -12.90 -11.28
N ASP A 15 20.46 -13.88 -10.89
CA ASP A 15 21.10 -14.81 -11.83
C ASP A 15 20.13 -15.80 -12.49
N LYS A 16 18.93 -15.96 -11.93
CA LYS A 16 17.90 -16.86 -12.46
C LYS A 16 17.20 -16.20 -13.64
N LYS A 17 17.20 -16.85 -14.81
CA LYS A 17 16.42 -16.42 -15.96
C LYS A 17 14.93 -16.44 -15.64
N TRP A 18 14.27 -15.31 -15.86
CA TRP A 18 12.81 -15.23 -15.81
C TRP A 18 12.20 -16.11 -16.91
N ALA A 19 11.38 -17.09 -16.51
CA ALA A 19 10.78 -18.08 -17.41
C ALA A 19 9.66 -17.51 -18.31
N GLY A 20 9.39 -16.20 -18.25
CA GLY A 20 8.33 -15.53 -18.99
C GLY A 20 7.04 -15.33 -18.19
N TRP A 21 6.04 -14.77 -18.86
CA TRP A 21 4.74 -14.47 -18.27
C TRP A 21 3.89 -15.75 -18.11
N SER A 22 3.12 -15.85 -17.02
CA SER A 22 2.06 -16.85 -16.88
C SER A 22 0.86 -16.26 -16.13
N PRO A 23 -0.36 -16.83 -16.29
CA PRO A 23 -1.57 -16.34 -15.60
C PRO A 23 -1.48 -16.37 -14.07
N THR A 24 -0.66 -17.28 -13.53
CA THR A 24 -0.48 -17.49 -12.08
C THR A 24 0.78 -16.84 -11.55
N TRP A 25 1.66 -16.34 -12.42
CA TRP A 25 2.88 -15.67 -12.02
C TRP A 25 2.56 -14.36 -11.32
N MET A 26 3.14 -14.15 -10.13
CA MET A 26 3.12 -12.86 -9.43
C MET A 26 1.74 -12.33 -9.04
N LEU A 27 0.77 -13.20 -8.78
CA LEU A 27 -0.55 -12.80 -8.28
C LEU A 27 -0.44 -11.97 -6.98
N GLY A 28 -0.94 -10.74 -7.05
CA GLY A 28 -0.99 -9.80 -5.94
C GLY A 28 -2.35 -9.78 -5.26
N ARG A 29 -2.59 -8.75 -4.45
CA ARG A 29 -3.90 -8.48 -3.84
C ARG A 29 -4.35 -7.07 -4.17
N ARG A 30 -5.58 -6.92 -4.67
CA ARG A 30 -6.20 -5.61 -4.90
C ARG A 30 -6.31 -4.85 -3.58
N ILE A 31 -6.02 -3.55 -3.59
CA ILE A 31 -6.09 -2.68 -2.40
C ILE A 31 -7.40 -1.90 -2.29
N TRP A 32 -8.09 -1.67 -3.41
CA TRP A 32 -9.38 -0.97 -3.42
C TRP A 32 -10.39 -1.64 -2.46
N GLY A 33 -11.12 -0.82 -1.71
CA GLY A 33 -12.11 -1.27 -0.72
C GLY A 33 -11.50 -1.83 0.57
N LYS A 34 -10.17 -1.87 0.70
CA LYS A 34 -9.52 -2.29 1.95
C LYS A 34 -9.36 -1.11 2.91
N ARG A 35 -9.11 -1.45 4.18
CA ARG A 35 -8.84 -0.48 5.25
C ARG A 35 -7.33 -0.26 5.39
N LEU A 36 -6.92 1.01 5.46
CA LEU A 36 -5.57 1.42 5.83
C LEU A 36 -5.59 2.00 7.25
N GLY A 37 -4.88 1.36 8.17
CA GLY A 37 -4.65 1.86 9.52
C GLY A 37 -3.39 2.73 9.59
N ILE A 38 -3.51 3.94 10.12
CA ILE A 38 -2.40 4.88 10.30
C ILE A 38 -2.20 5.13 11.80
N VAL A 39 -1.03 4.77 12.34
CA VAL A 39 -0.64 5.09 13.71
C VAL A 39 0.12 6.40 13.69
N GLY A 40 -0.45 7.45 14.29
CA GLY A 40 0.11 8.81 14.21
C GLY A 40 -0.37 9.60 12.98
N MET A 41 -1.55 10.19 13.09
CA MET A 41 -2.13 11.15 12.14
C MET A 41 -1.56 12.55 12.35
N GLY A 42 -0.25 12.69 12.10
CA GLY A 42 0.44 13.98 12.00
C GLY A 42 0.58 14.42 10.54
N ARG A 43 1.50 15.36 10.27
CA ARG A 43 1.74 15.89 8.91
C ARG A 43 1.93 14.79 7.84
N ILE A 44 2.72 13.76 8.15
CA ILE A 44 2.97 12.62 7.25
C ILE A 44 1.73 11.72 7.14
N GLY A 45 1.13 11.35 8.27
CA GLY A 45 -0.07 10.50 8.31
C GLY A 45 -1.22 11.10 7.49
N THR A 46 -1.45 12.41 7.59
CA THR A 46 -2.45 13.14 6.81
C THR A 46 -2.11 13.12 5.31
N ALA A 47 -0.84 13.33 4.94
CA ALA A 47 -0.43 13.26 3.53
C ALA A 47 -0.59 11.85 2.94
N VAL A 48 -0.31 10.81 3.72
CA VAL A 48 -0.54 9.40 3.36
C VAL A 48 -2.03 9.13 3.22
N ALA A 49 -2.85 9.53 4.18
CA ALA A 49 -4.30 9.38 4.14
C ALA A 49 -4.91 10.01 2.88
N ARG A 50 -4.47 11.22 2.51
CA ARG A 50 -4.90 11.91 1.29
C ARG A 50 -4.60 11.10 0.02
N ARG A 51 -3.39 10.54 -0.09
CA ARG A 51 -3.00 9.70 -1.25
C ARG A 51 -3.77 8.37 -1.26
N ALA A 52 -3.93 7.75 -0.09
CA ALA A 52 -4.61 6.47 0.05
C ALA A 52 -6.10 6.54 -0.33
N LYS A 53 -6.78 7.66 -0.06
CA LYS A 53 -8.17 7.88 -0.52
C LYS A 53 -8.31 7.76 -2.04
N ALA A 54 -7.35 8.24 -2.82
CA ALA A 54 -7.38 8.12 -4.28
C ALA A 54 -7.32 6.66 -4.77
N PHE A 55 -6.81 5.73 -3.95
CA PHE A 55 -6.80 4.30 -4.23
C PHE A 55 -8.08 3.58 -3.75
N GLY A 56 -9.07 4.31 -3.23
CA GLY A 56 -10.30 3.74 -2.69
C GLY A 56 -10.11 2.99 -1.37
N LEU A 57 -9.10 3.38 -0.58
CA LEU A 57 -8.87 2.83 0.76
C LEU A 57 -9.70 3.58 1.81
N SER A 58 -10.33 2.83 2.71
CA SER A 58 -10.95 3.39 3.91
C SER A 58 -9.86 3.70 4.94
N ILE A 59 -9.79 4.95 5.42
CA ILE A 59 -8.75 5.39 6.34
C ILE A 59 -9.22 5.24 7.77
N HIS A 60 -8.44 4.53 8.58
CA HIS A 60 -8.59 4.45 10.03
C HIS A 60 -7.30 4.95 10.67
N TYR A 61 -7.38 5.57 11.85
CA TYR A 61 -6.19 6.05 12.52
C TYR A 61 -6.26 5.94 14.04
N HIS A 62 -5.11 5.96 14.68
CA HIS A 62 -4.97 6.02 16.13
C HIS A 62 -3.88 7.01 16.55
N ASN A 63 -4.22 7.88 17.50
CA ASN A 63 -3.32 8.83 18.16
C ASN A 63 -3.60 8.86 19.67
N ARG A 64 -2.59 9.23 20.47
CA ARG A 64 -2.76 9.55 21.90
C ARG A 64 -3.71 10.73 22.13
N HIS A 65 -3.61 11.75 21.29
CA HIS A 65 -4.54 12.88 21.24
C HIS A 65 -5.26 12.90 19.89
N ARG A 66 -6.58 13.01 19.90
CA ARG A 66 -7.37 13.09 18.67
C ARG A 66 -6.94 14.30 17.86
N VAL A 67 -6.91 14.12 16.53
CA VAL A 67 -6.67 15.24 15.62
C VAL A 67 -7.90 16.13 15.66
N LEU A 68 -7.70 17.44 15.83
CA LEU A 68 -8.79 18.39 15.72
C LEU A 68 -9.43 18.24 14.33
N PRO A 69 -10.78 18.31 14.22
CA PRO A 69 -11.42 18.41 12.92
C PRO A 69 -10.77 19.55 12.15
N ALA A 70 -10.42 19.32 10.88
CA ALA A 70 -10.07 20.45 10.02
C ALA A 70 -11.30 21.36 9.96
N VAL A 71 -11.16 22.59 10.47
CA VAL A 71 -12.16 23.67 10.30
C VAL A 71 -12.20 24.06 8.83
#